data_AF-A0A965J395-F1
#
_entry.id   AF-A0A965J395-F1
#
_cell.length_a   1.000
_cell.length_b   1.000
_cell.length_c   1.000
_cell.angle_alpha   90.00
_cell.angle_beta   90.00
_cell.angle_gamma   90.00
#
_symmetry.space_group_name_H-M   'P 1'
#
loop_
_entity.id
_entity.type
_entity.pdbx_description
1 polymer ?
#
loop_
_entity_poly.entity_id
_entity_poly.type
_entity_poly.pdbx_seq_one_letter_code
_entity_poly.pdbx_strand_id
1 'polypeptide(L)'
;MFSQMLINVDMQEESKKIAITYDFIHLKKDTTINLEVGFRSQSGEIIVPKKLQGDIRNVHPGQAKKIIWDILSEGIILSGRYSVALQELKEYKTVRIGNQIWFAENLYAARFNNGDIIPEASTAEQWRTAAINKQPAWCYFNNDPNTEILYGKLYNWYAIKDPRGIAPKGWFIPTNGEWNELYVSLGDEN
;
A
#
# COMPACT_ATOMS: atom_id res chain seq x y z
N MET A 1 12.12 15.29 -5.60
CA MET A 1 11.83 14.60 -4.33
C MET A 1 10.34 14.70 -4.08
N PHE A 2 9.55 13.72 -4.53
CA PHE A 2 8.09 13.69 -4.28
C PHE A 2 7.86 13.08 -2.90
N SER A 3 7.80 13.94 -1.89
CA SER A 3 7.58 13.52 -0.51
C SER A 3 6.12 13.78 -0.14
N GLN A 4 5.25 12.84 -0.48
CA GLN A 4 3.97 12.70 0.18
C GLN A 4 4.22 12.29 1.63
N MET A 5 3.63 13.01 2.59
CA MET A 5 3.77 12.68 4.00
C MET A 5 2.44 12.81 4.73
N LEU A 6 2.11 11.79 5.51
CA LEU A 6 1.10 11.84 6.57
C LEU A 6 1.84 12.13 7.87
N ILE A 7 1.52 13.26 8.50
CA ILE A 7 2.19 13.70 9.73
C ILE A 7 1.18 14.09 10.80
N ASN A 8 1.67 14.36 12.00
CA ASN A 8 0.87 14.79 13.14
C ASN A 8 -0.30 13.82 13.42
N VAL A 9 -0.04 12.52 13.25
CA VAL A 9 -1.03 11.47 13.49
C VAL A 9 -1.23 11.32 14.99
N ASP A 10 -2.38 11.76 15.48
CA ASP A 10 -2.78 11.67 16.89
C ASP A 10 -4.08 10.90 17.04
N MET A 11 -4.28 10.29 18.21
CA MET A 11 -5.45 9.47 18.52
C MET A 11 -6.05 9.91 19.86
N GLN A 12 -7.35 10.19 19.85
CA GLN A 12 -8.09 10.60 21.03
C GLN A 12 -9.38 9.79 21.18
N GLU A 13 -9.71 9.41 22.41
CA GLU A 13 -10.99 8.78 22.71
C GLU A 13 -12.06 9.86 22.93
N GLU A 14 -13.12 9.82 22.13
CA GLU A 14 -14.25 10.74 22.20
C GLU A 14 -15.54 9.95 22.42
N SER A 15 -16.02 9.90 23.67
CA SER A 15 -17.35 9.37 24.01
C SER A 15 -17.67 8.02 23.34
N LYS A 16 -16.75 7.05 23.48
CA LYS A 16 -16.82 5.68 22.92
C LYS A 16 -16.52 5.55 21.43
N LYS A 17 -15.97 6.59 20.80
CA LYS A 17 -15.37 6.53 19.47
C LYS A 17 -13.89 6.86 19.58
N ILE A 18 -13.12 6.46 18.58
CA ILE A 18 -11.72 6.86 18.48
C ILE A 18 -11.60 7.86 17.33
N ALA A 19 -11.16 9.06 17.66
CA ALA A 19 -10.82 10.09 16.69
C ALA A 19 -9.33 10.00 16.37
N ILE A 20 -9.01 10.01 15.08
CA ILE A 20 -7.64 10.08 14.57
C ILE A 20 -7.52 11.36 13.78
N THR A 21 -6.58 12.22 14.16
CA THR A 21 -6.28 13.45 13.44
C THR A 21 -4.94 13.33 12.74
N TYR A 22 -4.80 13.94 11.56
CA TYR A 22 -3.56 13.95 10.81
C TYR A 22 -3.52 15.12 9.81
N ASP A 23 -2.31 15.43 9.32
CA ASP A 23 -2.12 16.33 8.21
C ASP A 23 -1.64 15.54 6.98
N PHE A 24 -2.25 15.83 5.83
CA PHE A 24 -1.82 15.28 4.54
C PHE A 24 -1.16 16.37 3.71
N ILE A 25 0.15 16.23 3.51
CA ILE A 25 0.95 17.18 2.74
C ILE A 25 1.32 16.55 1.39
N HIS A 26 0.99 17.27 0.31
CA HIS A 26 1.33 16.90 -1.05
C HIS A 26 1.60 18.14 -1.91
N LEU A 27 2.52 18.03 -2.88
CA LEU A 27 2.87 19.14 -3.78
C LEU A 27 1.75 19.49 -4.77
N LYS A 28 1.05 18.45 -5.26
CA LYS A 28 -0.12 18.59 -6.14
C LYS A 28 -1.39 18.62 -5.30
N LYS A 29 -2.16 19.71 -5.38
CA LYS A 29 -3.37 19.94 -4.56
C LYS A 29 -4.58 19.12 -5.00
N ASP A 30 -4.60 18.69 -6.26
CA ASP A 30 -5.61 17.84 -6.88
C ASP A 30 -5.40 16.35 -6.62
N THR A 31 -4.27 15.98 -6.00
CA THR A 31 -4.04 14.59 -5.57
C THR A 31 -5.11 14.17 -4.57
N THR A 32 -5.62 12.96 -4.72
CA THR A 32 -6.49 12.32 -3.74
C THR A 32 -5.90 10.99 -3.32
N ILE A 33 -6.10 10.61 -2.06
CA ILE A 33 -5.67 9.33 -1.51
C ILE A 33 -6.79 8.64 -0.76
N ASN A 34 -6.77 7.32 -0.76
CA ASN A 34 -7.53 6.50 0.17
C ASN A 34 -6.57 6.07 1.28
N LEU A 35 -7.08 5.91 2.50
CA LEU A 35 -6.27 5.52 3.66
C LEU A 35 -6.77 4.21 4.27
N GLU A 36 -5.85 3.45 4.83
CA GLU A 36 -6.10 2.36 5.76
C GLU A 36 -5.52 2.74 7.14
N VAL A 37 -6.21 2.35 8.19
CA VAL A 37 -5.84 2.62 9.57
C VAL A 37 -5.45 1.30 10.22
N GLY A 38 -4.29 1.26 10.88
CA GLY A 38 -3.86 0.13 11.70
C GLY A 38 -3.60 0.56 13.14
N PHE A 39 -4.07 -0.23 14.09
CA PHE A 39 -3.77 -0.08 15.51
C PHE A 39 -2.85 -1.22 15.92
N ARG A 40 -1.70 -0.91 16.52
CA ARG A 40 -0.76 -1.92 17.01
C ARG A 40 -0.69 -1.87 18.53
N SER A 41 -0.93 -2.99 19.19
CA SER A 41 -0.77 -3.13 20.64
C SER A 41 0.71 -3.28 21.02
N GLN A 42 1.02 -3.15 22.30
CA GLN A 42 2.37 -3.43 22.82
C GLN A 42 2.81 -4.89 22.65
N SER A 43 1.87 -5.83 22.57
CA SER A 43 2.16 -7.25 22.29
C SER A 43 2.39 -7.53 20.80
N GLY A 44 2.22 -6.53 19.92
CA GLY A 44 2.39 -6.66 18.48
C GLY A 44 1.13 -7.08 17.73
N GLU A 45 -0.01 -7.23 18.41
CA GLU A 45 -1.31 -7.47 17.77
C GLU A 45 -1.70 -6.26 16.92
N ILE A 46 -2.20 -6.52 15.71
CA ILE A 46 -2.66 -5.48 14.78
C ILE A 46 -4.17 -5.59 14.62
N ILE A 47 -4.87 -4.51 14.94
CA ILE A 47 -6.30 -4.33 14.70
C ILE A 47 -6.47 -3.39 13.52
N VAL A 48 -7.22 -3.83 12.51
CA VAL A 48 -7.61 -2.99 11.36
C VAL A 48 -9.10 -2.70 11.48
N PRO A 49 -9.50 -1.45 11.79
CA PRO A 49 -10.90 -1.06 11.87
C PRO A 49 -11.64 -1.26 10.55
N LYS A 50 -12.91 -1.64 10.62
CA LYS A 50 -13.77 -1.82 9.44
C LYS A 50 -14.79 -0.70 9.26
N LYS A 51 -15.22 -0.06 10.35
CA LYS A 51 -16.27 0.96 10.39
C LYS A 51 -15.65 2.33 10.68
N LEU A 52 -14.96 2.85 9.68
CA LEU A 52 -14.32 4.16 9.69
C LEU A 52 -15.15 5.18 8.93
N GLN A 53 -15.13 6.42 9.41
CA GLN A 53 -15.81 7.58 8.80
C GLN A 53 -14.86 8.77 8.75
N GLY A 54 -15.19 9.79 7.96
CA GLY A 54 -14.41 11.04 7.84
C GLY A 54 -13.43 11.02 6.67
N ASP A 55 -12.28 11.67 6.86
CA ASP A 55 -11.23 11.84 5.85
C ASP A 55 -10.43 10.54 5.64
N ILE A 56 -11.06 9.54 5.04
CA ILE A 56 -10.44 8.21 4.78
C ILE A 56 -10.47 7.78 3.30
N ARG A 57 -11.36 8.37 2.50
CA ARG A 57 -11.50 8.09 1.07
C ARG A 57 -11.48 9.39 0.28
N ASN A 58 -10.81 9.40 -0.86
CA ASN A 58 -10.63 10.56 -1.74
C ASN A 58 -10.15 11.82 -1.00
N VAL A 59 -9.22 11.64 -0.06
CA VAL A 59 -8.71 12.72 0.79
C VAL A 59 -7.80 13.62 -0.01
N HIS A 60 -8.12 14.92 -0.02
CA HIS A 60 -7.27 15.95 -0.62
C HIS A 60 -6.26 16.49 0.40
N PRO A 61 -5.08 16.98 -0.03
CA PRO A 61 -4.09 17.62 0.83
C PRO A 61 -4.70 18.70 1.72
N GLY A 62 -4.26 18.75 2.98
CA GLY A 62 -4.74 19.70 3.97
C GLY A 62 -4.40 19.27 5.39
N GLN A 63 -4.60 20.21 6.32
CA GLN A 63 -4.35 20.02 7.74
C GLN A 63 -5.62 19.61 8.49
N ALA A 64 -5.45 19.09 9.70
CA ALA A 64 -6.51 18.74 10.64
C ALA A 64 -7.57 17.80 10.05
N LYS A 65 -7.13 16.86 9.20
CA LYS A 65 -7.98 15.78 8.70
C LYS A 65 -8.41 14.90 9.86
N LYS A 66 -9.64 14.39 9.83
CA LYS A 66 -10.21 13.60 10.93
C LYS A 66 -10.82 12.30 10.41
N ILE A 67 -10.38 11.20 11.00
CA ILE A 67 -11.01 9.88 10.86
C ILE A 67 -11.67 9.52 12.19
N ILE A 68 -12.87 8.98 12.13
CA ILE A 68 -13.62 8.51 13.29
C ILE A 68 -13.82 7.00 13.16
N TRP A 69 -13.40 6.26 14.18
CA TRP A 69 -13.69 4.85 14.33
C TRP A 69 -14.80 4.62 15.35
N ASP A 70 -15.91 4.05 14.89
CA ASP A 70 -17.00 3.58 15.76
C ASP A 70 -16.69 2.17 16.28
N ILE A 71 -15.80 2.12 17.27
CA ILE A 71 -15.25 0.88 17.79
C ILE A 71 -16.32 -0.06 18.41
N LEU A 72 -17.33 0.52 19.07
CA LEU A 72 -18.39 -0.26 19.70
C LEU A 72 -19.31 -0.93 18.67
N SER A 73 -19.55 -0.27 17.54
CA SER A 73 -20.34 -0.87 16.46
C SER A 73 -19.68 -2.11 15.84
N GLU A 74 -18.39 -2.33 16.11
CA GLU A 74 -17.63 -3.55 15.76
C GLU A 74 -17.53 -4.56 16.91
N GLY A 75 -18.05 -4.23 18.11
CA GLY A 75 -17.95 -5.09 19.29
C GLY A 75 -16.53 -5.20 19.85
N ILE A 76 -15.64 -4.25 19.51
CA ILE A 76 -14.25 -4.25 19.95
C ILE A 76 -14.12 -3.40 21.22
N ILE A 77 -13.30 -3.85 22.16
CA ILE A 77 -12.92 -3.10 23.36
C ILE A 77 -11.39 -3.04 23.37
N LEU A 78 -10.81 -1.84 23.38
CA LEU A 78 -9.36 -1.70 23.55
C LEU A 78 -9.01 -1.72 25.04
N SER A 79 -8.09 -2.60 25.42
CA SER A 79 -7.44 -2.58 26.72
C SER A 79 -5.94 -2.41 26.53
N GLY A 80 -5.34 -1.42 27.18
CA GLY A 80 -3.90 -1.15 27.13
C GLY A 80 -3.52 -0.03 26.16
N ARG A 81 -2.22 0.05 25.84
CA ARG A 81 -1.67 1.10 24.95
C ARG A 81 -1.59 0.60 23.52
N TYR A 82 -2.01 1.45 22.59
CA TYR A 82 -1.95 1.22 21.16
C TYR A 82 -1.21 2.37 20.48
N SER A 83 -0.48 2.05 19.41
CA SER A 83 -0.05 3.05 18.42
C SER A 83 -0.95 2.97 17.19
N VAL A 84 -1.19 4.13 16.57
CA VAL A 84 -1.95 4.23 15.32
C VAL A 84 -0.99 4.46 14.16
N ALA A 85 -1.26 3.82 13.03
CA ALA A 85 -0.58 4.03 11.76
C ALA A 85 -1.62 4.31 10.66
N LEU A 86 -1.32 5.31 9.83
CA LEU A 86 -2.06 5.58 8.60
C LEU A 86 -1.20 5.19 7.40
N GLN A 87 -1.80 4.46 6.47
CA GLN A 87 -1.17 4.08 5.22
C GLN A 87 -2.07 4.44 4.05
N GLU A 88 -1.48 4.88 2.94
CA GLU A 88 -2.23 5.00 1.70
C GLU A 88 -2.70 3.63 1.22
N LEU A 89 -4.02 3.51 1.05
CA LEU A 89 -4.65 2.38 0.40
C LEU A 89 -4.65 2.62 -1.11
N LYS A 90 -3.77 1.91 -1.82
CA LYS A 90 -3.86 1.83 -3.26
C LYS A 90 -4.97 0.85 -3.66
N GLU A 91 -6.05 1.38 -4.21
CA GLU A 91 -7.05 0.57 -4.90
C GLU A 91 -6.59 0.35 -6.35
N TYR A 92 -6.63 -0.90 -6.80
CA TYR A 92 -6.27 -1.29 -8.16
C TYR A 92 -7.53 -1.61 -8.93
N LYS A 93 -7.63 -1.10 -10.16
CA LYS A 93 -8.63 -1.64 -11.08
C LYS A 93 -8.34 -3.10 -11.35
N THR A 94 -9.39 -3.88 -11.53
CA THR A 94 -9.30 -5.31 -11.76
C THR A 94 -10.03 -5.69 -13.03
N VAL A 95 -9.62 -6.80 -13.63
CA VAL A 95 -10.27 -7.41 -14.78
C VAL A 95 -10.42 -8.91 -14.52
N ARG A 96 -11.58 -9.47 -14.87
CA ARG A 96 -11.78 -10.92 -14.85
C ARG A 96 -11.35 -11.49 -16.20
N ILE A 97 -10.44 -12.46 -16.18
CA ILE A 97 -9.99 -13.20 -17.36
C ILE A 97 -10.15 -14.69 -17.03
N GLY A 98 -11.01 -15.38 -17.78
CA GLY A 98 -11.44 -16.73 -17.44
C GLY A 98 -12.04 -16.81 -16.02
N ASN A 99 -11.40 -17.61 -15.17
CA ASN A 99 -11.78 -17.78 -13.76
C ASN A 99 -10.94 -16.96 -12.77
N GLN A 100 -9.94 -16.22 -13.26
CA GLN A 100 -9.01 -15.45 -12.45
C GLN A 100 -9.38 -13.96 -12.48
N ILE A 101 -9.01 -13.25 -11.41
CA ILE A 101 -9.12 -11.79 -11.32
C ILE A 101 -7.71 -11.23 -11.28
N TRP A 102 -7.40 -10.35 -12.23
CA TRP A 102 -6.08 -9.75 -12.41
C TRP A 102 -6.13 -8.25 -12.15
N PHE A 103 -5.00 -7.66 -11.78
CA PHE A 103 -4.86 -6.22 -11.85
C PHE A 103 -4.95 -5.74 -13.30
N ALA A 104 -5.70 -4.68 -13.52
CA ALA A 104 -5.75 -3.95 -14.79
C ALA A 104 -4.73 -2.79 -14.83
N GLU A 105 -3.90 -2.66 -13.79
CA GLU A 105 -2.94 -1.57 -13.59
C GLU A 105 -1.64 -2.11 -12.97
N ASN A 106 -0.52 -1.40 -13.15
CA ASN A 106 0.77 -1.81 -12.58
C ASN A 106 0.77 -1.75 -11.04
N LEU A 107 1.49 -2.67 -10.40
CA LEU A 107 1.71 -2.66 -8.95
C LEU A 107 2.39 -1.36 -8.51
N TYR A 108 1.90 -0.76 -7.42
CA TYR A 108 2.42 0.46 -6.81
C TYR A 108 2.79 0.18 -5.34
N ALA A 109 3.83 -0.63 -5.13
CA ALA A 109 4.38 -0.95 -3.82
C ALA A 109 5.73 -0.24 -3.60
N ALA A 110 5.88 0.50 -2.50
CA ALA A 110 7.19 1.01 -2.04
C ALA A 110 7.62 0.38 -0.71
N ARG A 111 6.78 -0.49 -0.17
CA ARG A 111 6.95 -1.17 1.12
C ARG A 111 6.48 -2.61 1.00
N PHE A 112 7.05 -3.48 1.80
CA PHE A 112 6.53 -4.82 2.03
C PHE A 112 5.32 -4.80 2.97
N ASN A 113 4.60 -5.93 3.07
CA ASN A 113 3.41 -6.06 3.91
C ASN A 113 3.69 -5.87 5.42
N ASN A 114 4.94 -6.04 5.86
CA ASN A 114 5.35 -5.74 7.23
C ASN A 114 5.68 -4.25 7.48
N GLY A 115 5.62 -3.40 6.44
CA GLY A 115 5.90 -1.96 6.50
C GLY A 115 7.34 -1.56 6.13
N ASP A 116 8.25 -2.53 5.99
CA ASP A 116 9.64 -2.27 5.61
C ASP A 116 9.72 -1.63 4.23
N ILE A 117 10.65 -0.68 4.07
CA ILE A 117 10.86 0.02 2.81
C ILE A 117 11.51 -0.94 1.80
N ILE A 118 11.02 -0.90 0.56
CA ILE A 118 11.74 -1.42 -0.60
C ILE A 118 12.60 -0.28 -1.13
N PRO A 119 13.94 -0.38 -1.11
CA PRO A 119 14.81 0.70 -1.58
C PRO A 119 14.59 1.05 -3.05
N GLU A 120 14.59 2.34 -3.36
CA GLU A 120 14.68 2.81 -4.74
C GLU A 120 16.12 2.69 -5.23
N ALA A 121 16.32 2.06 -6.38
CA ALA A 121 17.57 2.11 -7.13
C ALA A 121 17.45 3.13 -8.26
N SER A 122 17.76 4.39 -7.97
CA SER A 122 17.62 5.53 -8.88
C SER A 122 18.71 5.61 -9.96
N THR A 123 19.65 4.67 -9.99
CA THR A 123 20.68 4.57 -11.04
C THR A 123 20.91 3.13 -11.46
N ALA A 124 21.43 2.94 -12.68
CA ALA A 124 21.82 1.62 -13.18
C ALA A 124 22.83 0.92 -12.26
N GLU A 125 23.75 1.69 -11.64
CA GLU A 125 24.76 1.13 -10.73
C GLU A 125 24.14 0.69 -9.39
N GLN A 126 23.18 1.44 -8.85
CA GLN A 126 22.41 1.02 -7.67
C GLN A 126 21.60 -0.24 -7.96
N TRP A 127 20.96 -0.33 -9.13
CA TRP A 127 20.20 -1.51 -9.54
C TRP A 127 21.09 -2.75 -9.64
N ARG A 128 22.25 -2.61 -10.30
CA ARG A 128 23.27 -3.65 -10.42
C ARG A 128 23.79 -4.10 -9.06
N THR A 129 24.08 -3.14 -8.17
CA THR A 129 24.56 -3.41 -6.81
C THR A 129 23.52 -4.16 -5.99
N ALA A 130 22.25 -3.73 -6.03
CA ALA A 130 21.15 -4.44 -5.37
C ALA A 130 21.02 -5.88 -5.88
N ALA A 131 21.12 -6.08 -7.20
CA ALA A 131 21.07 -7.42 -7.79
C ALA A 131 22.23 -8.33 -7.33
N ILE A 132 23.46 -7.80 -7.28
CA ILE A 132 24.65 -8.53 -6.80
C ILE A 132 24.52 -8.91 -5.33
N ASN A 133 24.03 -7.96 -4.51
CA ASN A 133 23.86 -8.15 -3.08
C ASN A 133 22.58 -8.92 -2.72
N LYS A 134 21.79 -9.35 -3.72
CA LYS A 134 20.51 -10.05 -3.53
C LYS A 134 19.51 -9.26 -2.70
N GLN A 135 19.54 -7.94 -2.84
CA GLN A 135 18.68 -7.02 -2.11
C GLN A 135 17.45 -6.66 -2.94
N PRO A 136 16.27 -6.56 -2.31
CA PRO A 136 15.08 -6.08 -3.00
C PRO A 136 15.26 -4.62 -3.40
N ALA A 137 14.81 -4.28 -4.60
CA ALA A 137 14.84 -2.91 -5.09
C ALA A 137 13.71 -2.68 -6.09
N TRP A 138 13.33 -1.42 -6.22
CA TRP A 138 12.48 -0.94 -7.31
C TRP A 138 13.12 0.27 -8.02
N CYS A 139 12.72 0.54 -9.26
CA CYS A 139 13.15 1.72 -10.00
C CYS A 139 12.06 2.21 -10.96
N TYR A 140 12.22 3.44 -11.46
CA TYR A 140 11.44 3.93 -12.59
C TYR A 140 12.05 3.47 -13.91
N PHE A 141 11.22 3.32 -14.94
CA PHE A 141 11.72 3.07 -16.28
C PHE A 141 12.69 4.19 -16.70
N ASN A 142 13.86 3.82 -17.22
CA ASN A 142 14.97 4.74 -17.51
C ASN A 142 15.41 5.66 -16.35
N ASN A 143 15.10 5.31 -15.10
CA ASN A 143 15.33 6.16 -13.92
C ASN A 143 14.64 7.54 -14.00
N ASP A 144 13.58 7.68 -14.81
CA ASP A 144 12.81 8.91 -14.94
C ASP A 144 11.49 8.80 -14.17
N PRO A 145 11.29 9.55 -13.06
CA PRO A 145 10.06 9.50 -12.28
C PRO A 145 8.78 9.85 -13.07
N ASN A 146 8.89 10.60 -14.17
CA ASN A 146 7.72 10.95 -14.99
C ASN A 146 7.14 9.72 -15.73
N THR A 147 7.92 8.65 -15.86
CA THR A 147 7.52 7.41 -16.53
C THR A 147 6.59 6.55 -15.69
N GLU A 148 6.47 6.81 -14.39
CA GLU A 148 5.63 6.07 -13.46
C GLU A 148 4.16 6.01 -13.91
N ILE A 149 3.66 7.10 -14.50
CA ILE A 149 2.26 7.18 -14.97
C ILE A 149 1.96 6.11 -16.02
N LEU A 150 2.95 5.81 -16.88
CA LEU A 150 2.77 4.89 -18.00
C LEU A 150 3.23 3.47 -17.67
N TYR A 151 4.40 3.34 -17.04
CA TYR A 151 5.06 2.04 -16.83
C TYR A 151 5.03 1.56 -15.38
N GLY A 152 4.57 2.39 -14.45
CA GLY A 152 4.63 2.08 -13.02
C GLY A 152 6.05 1.94 -12.49
N LYS A 153 6.19 1.22 -11.38
CA LYS A 153 7.48 0.85 -10.79
C LYS A 153 7.92 -0.51 -11.30
N LEU A 154 9.20 -0.64 -11.62
CA LEU A 154 9.83 -1.90 -11.94
C LEU A 154 10.44 -2.50 -10.68
N TYR A 155 10.27 -3.80 -10.48
CA TYR A 155 10.75 -4.52 -9.31
C TYR A 155 11.75 -5.58 -9.72
N ASN A 156 12.83 -5.73 -8.96
CA ASN A 156 13.74 -6.84 -9.19
C ASN A 156 13.17 -8.15 -8.62
N TRP A 157 13.76 -9.27 -9.03
CA TRP A 157 13.36 -10.60 -8.57
C TRP A 157 13.35 -10.74 -7.04
N TYR A 158 14.34 -10.13 -6.37
CA TYR A 158 14.48 -10.21 -4.91
C TYR A 158 13.33 -9.51 -4.18
N ALA A 159 12.76 -8.43 -4.73
CA ALA A 159 11.57 -7.78 -4.19
C ALA A 159 10.31 -8.66 -4.38
N ILE A 160 10.18 -9.32 -5.53
CA ILE A 160 9.03 -10.18 -5.84
C ILE A 160 9.01 -11.46 -4.99
N LYS A 161 10.18 -12.04 -4.68
CA LYS A 161 10.32 -13.27 -3.88
C LYS A 161 10.62 -13.05 -2.41
N ASP A 162 10.63 -11.81 -1.94
CA ASP A 162 10.89 -11.52 -0.54
C ASP A 162 9.79 -12.12 0.37
N PRO A 163 10.15 -12.85 1.44
CA PRO A 163 9.18 -13.47 2.35
C PRO A 163 8.28 -12.45 3.08
N ARG A 164 8.68 -11.17 3.16
CA ARG A 164 7.84 -10.11 3.74
C ARG A 164 6.63 -9.78 2.87
N GLY A 165 6.62 -10.21 1.60
CA GLY A 165 5.50 -10.09 0.67
C GLY A 165 5.32 -8.68 0.12
N ILE A 166 5.27 -8.56 -1.21
CA ILE A 166 5.06 -7.28 -1.91
C ILE A 166 3.62 -7.08 -2.40
N ALA A 167 2.88 -8.18 -2.59
CA ALA A 167 1.50 -8.13 -3.07
C ALA A 167 0.58 -7.58 -1.97
N PRO A 168 -0.33 -6.64 -2.28
CA PRO A 168 -1.29 -6.12 -1.32
C PRO A 168 -2.15 -7.23 -0.71
N LYS A 169 -2.73 -6.97 0.46
CA LYS A 169 -3.61 -7.92 1.15
C LYS A 169 -4.74 -8.41 0.23
N GLY A 170 -4.93 -9.74 0.18
CA GLY A 170 -5.91 -10.39 -0.70
C GLY A 170 -5.40 -10.67 -2.12
N TRP A 171 -4.20 -10.21 -2.45
CA TRP A 171 -3.51 -10.47 -3.72
C TRP A 171 -2.24 -11.28 -3.48
N PHE A 172 -1.75 -11.93 -4.53
CA PHE A 172 -0.53 -12.72 -4.49
C PHE A 172 0.19 -12.63 -5.83
N ILE A 173 1.47 -13.02 -5.85
CA ILE A 173 2.24 -13.09 -7.08
C ILE A 173 1.85 -14.37 -7.83
N PRO A 174 1.35 -14.28 -9.07
CA PRO A 174 0.91 -15.45 -9.82
C PRO A 174 2.04 -16.46 -10.01
N THR A 175 1.68 -17.73 -9.90
CA THR A 175 2.52 -18.87 -10.27
C THR A 175 2.56 -19.03 -11.79
N ASN A 176 3.51 -19.83 -12.29
CA ASN A 176 3.55 -20.15 -13.72
C ASN A 176 2.27 -20.87 -14.18
N GLY A 177 1.64 -21.68 -13.33
CA GLY A 177 0.38 -22.34 -13.65
C GLY A 177 -0.76 -21.34 -13.86
N GLU A 178 -0.82 -20.32 -13.01
CA GLU A 178 -1.84 -19.26 -13.12
C GLU A 178 -1.61 -18.36 -14.34
N TRP A 179 -0.34 -18.08 -14.69
CA TRP A 179 -0.02 -17.44 -15.98
C TRP A 179 -0.48 -18.28 -17.17
N ASN A 180 -0.25 -19.59 -17.15
CA ASN A 180 -0.71 -20.48 -18.22
C ASN A 180 -2.24 -20.49 -18.34
N GLU A 181 -2.97 -20.50 -17.22
CA GLU A 181 -4.43 -20.38 -17.22
C GLU A 181 -4.92 -19.07 -17.85
N LEU A 182 -4.21 -17.96 -17.60
CA LEU A 182 -4.49 -16.68 -18.26
C LEU A 182 -4.29 -16.78 -19.77
N TYR A 183 -3.15 -17.32 -20.24
CA TYR A 183 -2.88 -17.46 -21.67
C TYR A 183 -3.94 -18.32 -22.37
N VAL A 184 -4.27 -19.48 -21.81
CA VAL A 184 -5.32 -20.36 -22.34
C VAL A 184 -6.67 -19.65 -22.37
N SER A 185 -7.01 -18.87 -21.35
CA SER A 185 -8.25 -18.08 -21.32
C SER A 185 -8.31 -16.99 -22.38
N LEU A 186 -7.17 -16.54 -22.89
CA LEU A 186 -7.04 -15.55 -23.97
C LEU A 186 -6.93 -16.18 -25.36
N GLY A 187 -7.03 -17.51 -25.47
CA GLY A 187 -6.99 -18.25 -26.73
C GLY A 187 -5.60 -18.72 -27.16
N ASP A 188 -4.63 -18.75 -26.23
CA ASP A 188 -3.35 -19.42 -26.49
C ASP A 188 -3.57 -20.94 -26.44
N GLU A 189 -3.34 -21.60 -27.57
CA GLU A 189 -3.39 -23.05 -27.72
C GLU A 189 -1.94 -23.57 -27.61
N ASN A 190 -1.54 -24.04 -26.42
CA ASN A 190 -0.21 -24.64 -26.18
C ASN A 190 0.16 -25.71 -27.23
#